data_AF-A0A818Y7K6-F1
#
_entry.id   AF-A0A818Y7K6-F1
#
_cell.length_a   1.000
_cell.length_b   1.000
_cell.length_c   1.000
_cell.angle_alpha   90.00
_cell.angle_beta   90.00
_cell.angle_gamma   90.00
#
_symmetry.space_group_name_H-M   'P 1'
#
loop_
_entity.id
_entity.type
_entity.pdbx_description
1 polymer ?
#
loop_
_entity_poly.entity_id
_entity_poly.type
_entity_poly.pdbx_seq_one_letter_code
_entity_poly.pdbx_strand_id
1 'polypeptide(L)'
;YNHPGGMHPQHQIDFVKLQVSSKQQPYYDAYRQLISYADAAFNHTTHALADFAVPGYYIDPVLHQKNSAGLQSDAFDAYACALAYWISDGQFKYANQSIRFLKAWADLNTKYSDYDGSLVMAYSGTAMVMAGELLLNYDGWDHIDKEKYLQWVQNVYLKASNEIRLRKNNWGDWVEKHRRHLCIGQSIPPSQWPNDIKDLKGDYIAELLRVLKEKKDSIGYAVKLSSASVVTTATTTTDIPSHIADWYVFPDQIKIANVNIEQIEQVIQTLFVDDESIIKIKDKTKTIDEQLKADNNLPAFDDNIRCERLHGLWLLVCCHYQRDRRCGVIGPMIVDEIEKYVREVDLIDKVHWLKISHVGGHKFAGNVIVYPSGTWYGRVLTCHVPVLIDAYISSSEDLKSKLKPLYRGHLDTTW
;
A
#
# COMPACT_ATOMS: atom_id res chain seq x y z
N TYR A 1 18.39 -5.67 7.85
CA TYR A 1 18.63 -4.21 7.79
C TYR A 1 18.96 -3.77 9.21
N ASN A 2 19.68 -2.68 9.40
CA ASN A 2 20.01 -2.22 10.76
C ASN A 2 18.75 -1.70 11.45
N HIS A 3 18.64 -1.93 12.76
CA HIS A 3 17.53 -1.43 13.56
C HIS A 3 17.92 -0.11 14.26
N PRO A 4 17.06 0.91 14.22
CA PRO A 4 15.75 0.95 13.57
C PRO A 4 15.87 1.10 12.04
N GLY A 5 15.09 0.30 11.32
CA GLY A 5 15.14 0.23 9.86
C GLY A 5 13.86 -0.24 9.20
N GLY A 6 12.81 -0.49 9.98
CA GLY A 6 11.45 -0.77 9.50
C GLY A 6 10.74 0.52 9.05
N MET A 7 9.68 0.89 9.76
CA MET A 7 8.88 2.08 9.42
C MET A 7 9.62 3.41 9.66
N HIS A 8 10.63 3.41 10.55
CA HIS A 8 11.43 4.59 10.90
C HIS A 8 12.92 4.30 10.75
N PRO A 9 13.45 4.29 9.52
CA PRO A 9 14.88 4.13 9.34
C PRO A 9 15.66 5.28 9.99
N GLN A 10 16.86 4.98 10.48
CA GLN A 10 17.71 5.93 11.23
C GLN A 10 17.80 7.33 10.58
N HIS A 11 18.05 7.41 9.27
CA HIS A 11 18.16 8.70 8.57
C HIS A 11 16.89 9.57 8.66
N GLN A 12 15.71 8.96 8.75
CA GLN A 12 14.46 9.70 8.95
C GLN A 12 14.37 10.25 10.37
N ILE A 13 14.81 9.47 11.35
CA ILE A 13 14.87 9.90 12.76
C ILE A 13 15.83 11.09 12.86
N ASP A 14 17.03 10.98 12.30
CA ASP A 14 18.05 12.02 12.32
C ASP A 14 17.55 13.32 11.66
N PHE A 15 16.87 13.19 10.51
CA PHE A 15 16.24 14.33 9.84
C PHE A 15 15.22 15.02 10.76
N VAL A 16 14.31 14.26 11.39
CA VAL A 16 13.28 14.85 12.28
C VAL A 16 13.92 15.51 13.50
N LYS A 17 14.95 14.91 14.09
CA LYS A 17 15.71 15.52 15.20
C LYS A 17 16.32 16.86 14.81
N LEU A 18 16.88 16.96 13.60
CA LEU A 18 17.40 18.23 13.08
C LEU A 18 16.29 19.29 12.95
N GLN A 19 15.12 18.92 12.43
CA GLN A 19 13.98 19.85 12.34
C GLN A 19 13.50 20.30 13.72
N VAL A 20 13.42 19.39 14.69
CA VAL A 20 12.98 19.68 16.07
C VAL A 20 13.98 20.58 16.79
N SER A 21 15.27 20.29 16.72
CA SER A 21 16.32 21.13 17.34
C SER A 21 16.34 22.55 16.74
N SER A 22 16.03 22.66 15.45
CA SER A 22 15.90 23.94 14.74
C SER A 22 14.53 24.61 14.90
N LYS A 23 13.62 24.02 15.69
CA LYS A 23 12.24 24.48 15.90
C LYS A 23 11.44 24.71 14.60
N GLN A 24 11.75 23.93 13.56
CA GLN A 24 11.10 24.04 12.26
C GLN A 24 9.67 23.47 12.32
N GLN A 25 8.72 24.20 11.75
CA GLN A 25 7.33 23.77 11.68
C GLN A 25 7.06 22.95 10.41
N PRO A 26 6.16 21.95 10.44
CA PRO A 26 5.29 21.54 11.56
C PRO A 26 5.94 20.54 12.54
N TYR A 27 7.23 20.21 12.37
CA TYR A 27 7.92 19.17 13.13
C TYR A 27 8.00 19.47 14.63
N TYR A 28 8.28 20.72 14.99
CA TYR A 28 8.40 21.12 16.38
C TYR A 28 7.08 21.01 17.15
N ASP A 29 5.95 21.41 16.56
CA ASP A 29 4.64 21.24 17.19
C ASP A 29 4.25 19.76 17.32
N ALA A 30 4.51 18.95 16.29
CA ALA A 30 4.31 17.51 16.35
C ALA A 30 5.17 16.85 17.44
N TYR A 31 6.40 17.30 17.64
CA TYR A 31 7.27 16.82 18.72
C TYR A 31 6.72 17.18 20.10
N ARG A 32 6.28 18.42 20.32
CA ARG A 32 5.66 18.80 21.60
C ARG A 32 4.44 17.95 21.93
N GLN A 33 3.62 17.67 20.91
CA GLN A 33 2.47 16.79 21.04
C GLN A 33 2.90 15.35 21.37
N LEU A 34 3.92 14.81 20.70
CA LEU A 34 4.48 13.49 20.98
C LEU A 34 4.95 13.38 22.44
N ILE A 35 5.70 14.37 22.94
CA ILE A 35 6.18 14.40 24.32
C ILE A 35 5.01 14.45 25.31
N SER A 36 3.98 15.24 25.02
CA SER A 36 2.77 15.26 25.86
C SER A 36 2.09 13.89 25.95
N TYR A 37 2.04 13.13 24.85
CA TYR A 37 1.51 11.76 24.88
C TYR A 37 2.41 10.80 25.65
N ALA A 38 3.72 10.86 25.41
CA ALA A 38 4.68 9.99 26.09
C ALA A 38 4.76 10.27 27.60
N ASP A 39 4.64 11.52 28.04
CA ASP A 39 4.57 11.86 29.47
C ASP A 39 3.24 11.40 30.10
N ALA A 40 2.12 11.49 29.38
CA ALA A 40 0.82 10.99 29.87
C ALA A 40 0.83 9.47 30.10
N ALA A 41 1.53 8.71 29.26
CA ALA A 41 1.65 7.26 29.34
C ALA A 41 2.23 6.75 30.68
N PHE A 42 2.94 7.58 31.45
CA PHE A 42 3.43 7.22 32.80
C PHE A 42 2.31 7.04 33.82
N ASN A 43 1.16 7.68 33.61
CA ASN A 43 0.00 7.58 34.49
C ASN A 43 -0.95 6.45 34.07
N HIS A 44 -0.68 5.78 32.94
CA HIS A 44 -1.52 4.72 32.43
C HIS A 44 -1.09 3.36 33.00
N THR A 45 -2.08 2.57 33.40
CA THR A 45 -1.91 1.14 33.69
C THR A 45 -1.89 0.34 32.39
N THR A 46 -1.30 -0.84 32.41
CA THR A 46 -1.34 -1.75 31.26
C THR A 46 -2.69 -2.46 31.22
N HIS A 47 -3.21 -2.70 30.02
CA HIS A 47 -4.49 -3.34 29.75
C HIS A 47 -4.32 -4.70 29.05
N ALA A 48 -3.15 -5.33 29.21
CA ALA A 48 -2.87 -6.65 28.68
C ALA A 48 -3.90 -7.69 29.14
N LEU A 49 -4.29 -8.57 28.24
CA LEU A 49 -5.28 -9.63 28.49
C LEU A 49 -4.64 -10.99 28.27
N ALA A 50 -4.90 -11.96 29.16
CA ALA A 50 -4.38 -13.32 28.99
C ALA A 50 -4.92 -13.98 27.71
N ASP A 51 -6.20 -13.75 27.46
CA ASP A 51 -6.90 -14.09 26.23
C ASP A 51 -7.46 -12.81 25.61
N PHE A 52 -6.92 -12.42 24.45
CA PHE A 52 -7.41 -11.27 23.70
C PHE A 52 -8.66 -11.67 22.91
N ALA A 53 -9.76 -11.84 23.64
CA ALA A 53 -11.05 -12.31 23.12
C ALA A 53 -11.87 -11.10 22.63
N VAL A 54 -11.98 -10.89 21.32
CA VAL A 54 -12.74 -9.77 20.77
C VAL A 54 -13.97 -10.29 20.00
N PRO A 55 -15.19 -10.09 20.52
CA PRO A 55 -16.40 -10.54 19.84
C PRO A 55 -16.62 -9.74 18.54
N GLY A 56 -17.48 -10.27 17.67
CA GLY A 56 -17.87 -9.58 16.45
C GLY A 56 -18.49 -8.21 16.78
N TYR A 57 -18.01 -7.13 16.15
CA TYR A 57 -18.51 -5.77 16.39
C TYR A 57 -20.04 -5.66 16.25
N TYR A 58 -20.61 -6.36 15.26
CA TYR A 58 -22.05 -6.37 15.00
C TYR A 58 -22.85 -7.30 15.93
N ILE A 59 -22.19 -8.06 16.80
CA ILE A 59 -22.81 -8.96 17.77
C ILE A 59 -22.81 -8.28 19.15
N ASP A 60 -21.65 -7.80 19.59
CA ASP A 60 -21.50 -7.11 20.88
C ASP A 60 -20.52 -5.93 20.72
N PRO A 61 -21.00 -4.76 20.26
CA PRO A 61 -20.13 -3.61 20.01
C PRO A 61 -19.51 -3.06 21.29
N VAL A 62 -20.19 -3.17 22.43
CA VAL A 62 -19.69 -2.66 23.72
C VAL A 62 -18.51 -3.51 24.20
N LEU A 63 -18.66 -4.84 24.19
CA LEU A 63 -17.58 -5.74 24.57
C LEU A 63 -16.43 -5.74 23.55
N HIS A 64 -16.74 -5.63 22.26
CA HIS A 64 -15.74 -5.45 21.21
C HIS A 64 -14.88 -4.22 21.50
N GLN A 65 -15.50 -3.06 21.70
CA GLN A 65 -14.80 -1.81 21.99
C GLN A 65 -13.98 -1.90 23.28
N LYS A 66 -14.57 -2.47 24.34
CA LYS A 66 -13.87 -2.66 25.62
C LYS A 66 -12.59 -3.49 25.47
N ASN A 67 -12.68 -4.65 24.82
CA ASN A 67 -11.54 -5.56 24.72
C ASN A 67 -10.50 -5.07 23.70
N SER A 68 -10.93 -4.46 22.59
CA SER A 68 -10.03 -3.86 21.60
C SER A 68 -9.28 -2.63 22.12
N ALA A 69 -9.94 -1.81 22.96
CA ALA A 69 -9.35 -0.58 23.50
C ALA A 69 -8.07 -0.82 24.31
N GLY A 70 -7.99 -1.96 25.01
CA GLY A 70 -6.81 -2.29 25.82
C GLY A 70 -5.54 -2.40 24.97
N LEU A 71 -5.59 -3.18 23.88
CA LEU A 71 -4.45 -3.30 22.96
C LEU A 71 -4.17 -1.99 22.23
N GLN A 72 -5.20 -1.28 21.78
CA GLN A 72 -5.04 -0.02 21.05
C GLN A 72 -4.37 1.06 21.91
N SER A 73 -4.81 1.22 23.16
CA SER A 73 -4.24 2.21 24.08
C SER A 73 -2.80 1.85 24.43
N ASP A 74 -2.54 0.62 24.86
CA ASP A 74 -1.20 0.20 25.25
C ASP A 74 -0.22 0.25 24.07
N ALA A 75 -0.68 -0.10 22.86
CA ALA A 75 0.15 -0.05 21.66
C ALA A 75 0.47 1.38 21.25
N PHE A 76 -0.50 2.30 21.40
CA PHE A 76 -0.26 3.72 21.19
C PHE A 76 0.76 4.27 22.19
N ASP A 77 0.60 3.97 23.48
CA ASP A 77 1.50 4.43 24.54
C ASP A 77 2.92 3.87 24.37
N ALA A 78 3.04 2.58 24.07
CA ALA A 78 4.32 1.94 23.79
C ALA A 78 5.03 2.65 22.64
N TYR A 79 4.32 2.85 21.53
CA TYR A 79 4.90 3.41 20.32
C TYR A 79 5.22 4.91 20.44
N ALA A 80 4.36 5.69 21.11
CA ALA A 80 4.61 7.09 21.42
C ALA A 80 5.87 7.22 22.31
N CYS A 81 6.00 6.39 23.34
CA CYS A 81 7.18 6.35 24.19
C CYS A 81 8.45 5.94 23.41
N ALA A 82 8.38 4.90 22.56
CA ALA A 82 9.51 4.48 21.74
C ALA A 82 9.99 5.59 20.78
N LEU A 83 9.06 6.32 20.14
CA LEU A 83 9.40 7.47 19.31
C LEU A 83 9.96 8.63 20.16
N ALA A 84 9.37 8.91 21.32
CA ALA A 84 9.85 9.96 22.22
C ALA A 84 11.30 9.69 22.66
N TYR A 85 11.68 8.45 22.96
CA TYR A 85 13.07 8.08 23.26
C TYR A 85 14.03 8.55 22.15
N TRP A 86 13.74 8.24 20.89
CA TRP A 86 14.59 8.61 19.77
C TRP A 86 14.68 10.12 19.54
N ILE A 87 13.54 10.83 19.58
CA ILE A 87 13.48 12.26 19.22
C ILE A 87 13.93 13.16 20.38
N SER A 88 13.80 12.72 21.64
CA SER A 88 14.21 13.47 22.85
C SER A 88 15.66 13.24 23.27
N ASP A 89 16.54 12.95 22.31
CA ASP A 89 17.96 12.67 22.55
C ASP A 89 18.23 11.52 23.53
N GLY A 90 17.44 10.45 23.43
CA GLY A 90 17.72 9.19 24.11
C GLY A 90 17.32 9.18 25.59
N GLN A 91 16.33 9.97 26.01
CA GLN A 91 15.85 9.94 27.39
C GLN A 91 15.29 8.55 27.75
N PHE A 92 16.07 7.80 28.53
CA PHE A 92 15.81 6.40 28.87
C PHE A 92 14.46 6.16 29.55
N LYS A 93 13.88 7.17 30.23
CA LYS A 93 12.54 7.08 30.83
C LYS A 93 11.49 6.62 29.81
N TYR A 94 11.55 7.12 28.57
CA TYR A 94 10.58 6.78 27.54
C TYR A 94 10.82 5.38 26.97
N ALA A 95 12.07 4.96 26.75
CA ALA A 95 12.36 3.59 26.34
C ALA A 95 11.88 2.58 27.38
N ASN A 96 12.16 2.83 28.66
CA ASN A 96 11.73 1.97 29.77
C ASN A 96 10.20 1.92 29.89
N GLN A 97 9.52 3.05 29.71
CA GLN A 97 8.06 3.10 29.74
C GLN A 97 7.44 2.35 28.56
N SER A 98 8.01 2.45 27.35
CA SER A 98 7.58 1.63 26.22
C SER A 98 7.76 0.14 26.50
N ILE A 99 8.90 -0.26 27.06
CA ILE A 99 9.20 -1.67 27.38
C ILE A 99 8.22 -2.21 28.41
N ARG A 100 7.79 -1.41 29.39
CA ARG A 100 6.75 -1.81 30.37
C ARG A 100 5.47 -2.29 29.69
N PHE A 101 4.97 -1.58 28.67
CA PHE A 101 3.78 -2.01 27.93
C PHE A 101 4.04 -3.26 27.09
N LEU A 102 5.16 -3.31 26.36
CA LEU A 102 5.53 -4.48 25.54
C LEU A 102 5.67 -5.75 26.39
N LYS A 103 6.34 -5.62 27.54
CA LYS A 103 6.54 -6.69 28.51
C LYS A 103 5.23 -7.17 29.12
N ALA A 104 4.31 -6.26 29.47
CA ALA A 104 3.03 -6.65 30.04
C ALA A 104 2.21 -7.56 29.10
N TRP A 105 2.21 -7.26 27.80
CA TRP A 105 1.60 -8.14 26.80
C TRP A 105 2.36 -9.44 26.62
N ALA A 106 3.69 -9.39 26.57
CA ALA A 106 4.53 -10.58 26.42
C ALA A 106 4.41 -11.56 27.60
N ASP A 107 4.26 -11.06 28.82
CA ASP A 107 4.14 -11.91 30.02
C ASP A 107 2.73 -12.51 30.18
N LEU A 108 1.68 -11.75 29.83
CA LEU A 108 0.30 -12.13 30.14
C LEU A 108 -0.41 -12.78 28.95
N ASN A 109 -0.30 -12.21 27.76
CA ASN A 109 -1.12 -12.61 26.62
C ASN A 109 -0.60 -13.90 25.96
N THR A 110 -1.42 -14.95 25.97
CA THR A 110 -1.04 -16.27 25.42
C THR A 110 -1.84 -16.68 24.20
N LYS A 111 -2.98 -16.02 23.96
CA LYS A 111 -3.85 -16.27 22.80
C LYS A 111 -4.74 -15.07 22.47
N TYR A 112 -5.36 -15.16 21.30
CA TYR A 112 -6.49 -14.35 20.87
C TYR A 112 -7.66 -15.29 20.60
N SER A 113 -8.87 -14.82 20.83
CA SER A 113 -10.11 -15.61 20.67
C SER A 113 -11.24 -14.74 20.12
N ASP A 114 -12.40 -15.39 19.93
CA ASP A 114 -13.61 -14.83 19.34
C ASP A 114 -13.45 -14.35 17.90
N TYR A 115 -14.56 -13.88 17.33
CA TYR A 115 -14.66 -13.59 15.91
C TYR A 115 -13.60 -12.57 15.48
N ASP A 116 -13.62 -11.36 16.05
CA ASP A 116 -12.76 -10.25 15.60
C ASP A 116 -11.35 -10.28 16.23
N GLY A 117 -11.04 -11.21 17.15
CA GLY A 117 -9.76 -11.22 17.88
C GLY A 117 -8.53 -11.19 16.98
N SER A 118 -8.51 -12.03 15.94
CA SER A 118 -7.41 -12.07 14.96
C SER A 118 -7.29 -10.79 14.13
N LEU A 119 -8.42 -10.20 13.72
CA LEU A 119 -8.46 -8.94 12.98
C LEU A 119 -7.93 -7.79 13.82
N VAL A 120 -8.45 -7.62 15.04
CA VAL A 120 -8.05 -6.54 15.94
C VAL A 120 -6.59 -6.65 16.32
N MET A 121 -6.11 -7.87 16.60
CA MET A 121 -4.69 -8.12 16.86
C MET A 121 -3.82 -7.64 15.68
N ALA A 122 -4.20 -7.96 14.44
CA ALA A 122 -3.41 -7.61 13.27
C ALA A 122 -3.30 -6.08 13.04
N TYR A 123 -4.41 -5.33 13.08
CA TYR A 123 -4.35 -3.89 12.83
C TYR A 123 -3.88 -3.07 14.04
N SER A 124 -4.28 -3.45 15.27
CA SER A 124 -3.91 -2.69 16.49
C SER A 124 -2.51 -3.06 16.98
N GLY A 125 -2.12 -4.33 16.88
CA GLY A 125 -0.82 -4.82 17.33
C GLY A 125 0.36 -4.34 16.47
N THR A 126 0.11 -3.77 15.29
CA THR A 126 1.17 -3.20 14.44
C THR A 126 1.98 -2.13 15.19
N ALA A 127 1.36 -1.32 16.06
CA ALA A 127 2.06 -0.34 16.87
C ALA A 127 2.96 -0.96 17.94
N MET A 128 2.58 -2.12 18.52
CA MET A 128 3.45 -2.88 19.43
C MET A 128 4.72 -3.36 18.72
N VAL A 129 4.59 -3.83 17.48
CA VAL A 129 5.74 -4.30 16.69
C VAL A 129 6.64 -3.13 16.29
N MET A 130 6.07 -1.98 15.90
CA MET A 130 6.85 -0.78 15.61
C MET A 130 7.61 -0.27 16.85
N ALA A 131 6.99 -0.29 18.03
CA ALA A 131 7.64 0.08 19.29
C ALA A 131 8.81 -0.87 19.63
N GLY A 132 8.60 -2.19 19.52
CA GLY A 132 9.66 -3.17 19.73
C GLY A 132 10.80 -3.07 18.73
N GLU A 133 10.50 -2.80 17.45
CA GLU A 133 11.52 -2.60 16.41
C GLU A 133 12.39 -1.36 16.68
N LEU A 134 11.78 -0.25 17.12
CA LEU A 134 12.48 0.97 17.50
C LEU A 134 13.43 0.77 18.69
N LEU A 135 13.10 -0.14 19.60
CA LEU A 135 13.89 -0.39 20.81
C LEU A 135 14.73 -1.67 20.74
N LEU A 136 14.76 -2.36 19.60
CA LEU A 136 15.38 -3.69 19.50
C LEU A 136 16.86 -3.68 19.90
N ASN A 137 17.57 -2.59 19.59
CA ASN A 137 18.98 -2.37 19.93
C ASN A 137 19.20 -1.52 21.18
N TYR A 138 18.15 -1.24 21.96
CA TYR A 138 18.30 -0.52 23.22
C TYR A 138 18.93 -1.43 24.28
N ASP A 139 20.08 -1.02 24.80
CA ASP A 139 20.87 -1.79 25.77
C ASP A 139 20.17 -1.97 27.13
N GLY A 140 19.27 -1.05 27.49
CA GLY A 140 18.51 -1.12 28.74
C GLY A 140 17.34 -2.11 28.70
N TRP A 141 17.10 -2.80 27.59
CA TRP A 141 16.08 -3.85 27.51
C TRP A 141 16.66 -5.18 27.97
N ASP A 142 16.21 -5.65 29.13
CA ASP A 142 16.57 -6.97 29.67
C ASP A 142 16.41 -8.08 28.61
N HIS A 143 17.41 -8.96 28.52
CA HIS A 143 17.48 -9.98 27.48
C HIS A 143 16.36 -11.03 27.63
N ILE A 144 15.98 -11.39 28.85
CA ILE A 144 14.92 -12.38 29.10
C ILE A 144 13.57 -11.78 28.70
N ASP A 145 13.32 -10.52 29.07
CA ASP A 145 12.10 -9.82 28.70
C ASP A 145 11.99 -9.58 27.19
N LYS A 146 13.10 -9.25 26.53
CA LYS A 146 13.17 -9.11 25.06
C LYS A 146 12.85 -10.44 24.37
N GLU A 147 13.42 -11.54 24.85
CA GLU A 147 13.17 -12.87 24.29
C GLU A 147 11.68 -13.27 24.43
N LYS A 148 11.07 -13.05 25.60
CA LYS A 148 9.63 -13.27 25.79
C LYS A 148 8.79 -12.44 24.83
N TYR A 149 9.14 -11.17 24.62
CA TYR A 149 8.45 -10.32 23.67
C TYR A 149 8.56 -10.88 22.24
N LEU A 150 9.76 -11.30 21.81
CA LEU A 150 9.94 -11.90 20.48
C LEU A 150 9.10 -13.17 20.31
N GLN A 151 9.03 -14.01 21.36
CA GLN A 151 8.18 -15.19 21.38
C GLN A 151 6.70 -14.83 21.31
N TRP A 152 6.24 -13.79 22.01
CA TRP A 152 4.87 -13.29 21.91
C TRP A 152 4.55 -12.80 20.48
N VAL A 153 5.47 -12.04 19.88
CA VAL A 153 5.33 -11.57 18.49
C VAL A 153 5.19 -12.75 17.53
N GLN A 154 6.02 -13.79 17.66
CA GLN A 154 5.98 -14.96 16.79
C GLN A 154 4.74 -15.83 17.00
N ASN A 155 4.43 -16.16 18.26
CA ASN A 155 3.45 -17.20 18.59
C ASN A 155 2.02 -16.68 18.66
N VAL A 156 1.82 -15.39 18.95
CA VAL A 156 0.50 -14.78 19.11
C VAL A 156 0.22 -13.77 17.99
N TYR A 157 0.98 -12.67 17.94
CA TYR A 157 0.70 -11.58 16.99
C TYR A 157 0.83 -12.02 15.53
N LEU A 158 1.94 -12.66 15.15
CA LEU A 158 2.20 -13.08 13.78
C LEU A 158 1.24 -14.21 13.36
N LYS A 159 0.86 -15.08 14.29
CA LYS A 159 -0.15 -16.12 14.03
C LYS A 159 -1.50 -15.49 13.70
N ALA A 160 -2.00 -14.54 14.51
CA ALA A 160 -3.23 -13.79 14.22
C ALA A 160 -3.17 -13.07 12.87
N SER A 161 -2.05 -12.37 12.63
CA SER A 161 -1.82 -11.63 11.40
C SER A 161 -1.79 -12.53 10.16
N ASN A 162 -1.31 -13.77 10.29
CA ASN A 162 -1.34 -14.74 9.20
C ASN A 162 -2.73 -15.35 8.97
N GLU A 163 -3.52 -15.56 10.01
CA GLU A 163 -4.89 -16.09 9.88
C GLU A 163 -5.80 -15.17 9.08
N ILE A 164 -5.70 -13.85 9.28
CA ILE A 164 -6.54 -12.89 8.53
C ILE A 164 -6.25 -12.92 7.02
N ARG A 165 -5.04 -13.34 6.61
CA ARG A 165 -4.62 -13.43 5.20
C ARG A 165 -5.38 -14.48 4.40
N LEU A 166 -5.98 -15.44 5.09
CA LEU A 166 -6.69 -16.55 4.47
C LEU A 166 -8.21 -16.34 4.50
N ARG A 167 -8.69 -15.22 5.06
CA ARG A 167 -10.12 -14.91 5.13
C ARG A 167 -10.62 -14.42 3.77
N LYS A 168 -11.81 -14.88 3.35
CA LYS A 168 -12.46 -14.53 2.08
C LYS A 168 -13.42 -13.32 2.16
N ASN A 169 -13.45 -12.64 3.31
CA ASN A 169 -14.23 -11.44 3.55
C ASN A 169 -13.31 -10.21 3.57
N ASN A 170 -13.86 -9.05 3.95
CA ASN A 170 -13.12 -7.78 4.04
C ASN A 170 -11.90 -7.79 4.98
N TRP A 171 -11.66 -8.85 5.77
CA TRP A 171 -10.44 -8.99 6.56
C TRP A 171 -9.27 -9.42 5.70
N GLY A 172 -9.55 -10.29 4.72
CA GLY A 172 -8.61 -10.64 3.67
C GLY A 172 -8.13 -9.39 2.96
N ASP A 173 -9.04 -8.46 2.61
CA ASP A 173 -8.74 -7.20 1.91
C ASP A 173 -7.63 -6.35 2.57
N TRP A 174 -7.48 -6.40 3.91
CA TRP A 174 -6.40 -5.71 4.63
C TRP A 174 -5.00 -6.22 4.25
N VAL A 175 -4.93 -7.42 3.73
CA VAL A 175 -3.72 -8.19 3.43
C VAL A 175 -3.83 -8.89 2.06
N GLU A 176 -4.84 -8.54 1.26
CA GLU A 176 -5.21 -9.27 0.07
C GLU A 176 -4.20 -9.00 -1.03
N LYS A 177 -3.72 -10.10 -1.57
CA LYS A 177 -2.78 -10.11 -2.65
C LYS A 177 -3.52 -9.90 -3.96
N HIS A 178 -3.58 -8.64 -4.38
CA HIS A 178 -4.03 -8.31 -5.72
C HIS A 178 -3.11 -9.01 -6.74
N ARG A 179 -3.69 -9.65 -7.75
CA ARG A 179 -2.92 -10.32 -8.82
C ARG A 179 -2.86 -9.51 -10.10
N ARG A 180 -3.94 -8.77 -10.38
CA ARG A 180 -4.01 -7.86 -11.51
C ARG A 180 -4.39 -6.47 -11.04
N HIS A 181 -3.90 -5.48 -11.75
CA HIS A 181 -4.28 -4.08 -11.62
C HIS A 181 -4.92 -3.65 -12.92
N LEU A 182 -6.24 -3.48 -12.86
CA LEU A 182 -7.07 -2.98 -13.95
C LEU A 182 -7.20 -1.46 -13.80
N CYS A 183 -6.68 -0.72 -14.77
CA CYS A 183 -6.81 0.73 -14.86
C CYS A 183 -7.78 1.10 -15.98
N ILE A 184 -8.85 1.81 -15.64
CA ILE A 184 -9.89 2.27 -16.57
C ILE A 184 -9.52 3.66 -17.07
N GLY A 185 -8.98 3.71 -18.28
CA GLY A 185 -8.58 4.90 -19.01
C GLY A 185 -9.78 5.66 -19.58
N GLN A 186 -10.03 6.85 -19.03
CA GLN A 186 -11.03 7.78 -19.53
C GLN A 186 -10.43 9.18 -19.69
N SER A 187 -11.01 9.97 -20.60
CA SER A 187 -10.68 11.40 -20.82
C SER A 187 -11.20 12.31 -19.70
N ILE A 188 -10.99 11.91 -18.44
CA ILE A 188 -11.39 12.66 -17.25
C ILE A 188 -10.12 13.05 -16.49
N PRO A 189 -9.81 14.34 -16.33
CA PRO A 189 -8.63 14.78 -15.58
C PRO A 189 -8.76 14.44 -14.09
N PRO A 190 -7.64 14.17 -13.38
CA PRO A 190 -7.69 13.79 -11.96
C PRO A 190 -8.35 14.83 -11.04
N SER A 191 -8.36 16.10 -11.45
CA SER A 191 -9.01 17.20 -10.74
C SER A 191 -10.54 17.10 -10.72
N GLN A 192 -11.12 16.31 -11.62
CA GLN A 192 -12.57 16.09 -11.73
C GLN A 192 -13.03 14.77 -11.08
N TRP A 193 -12.10 13.96 -10.56
CA TRP A 193 -12.50 12.72 -9.88
C TRP A 193 -13.18 13.02 -8.53
N PRO A 194 -14.30 12.35 -8.22
CA PRO A 194 -14.95 12.42 -6.91
C PRO A 194 -14.16 11.68 -5.83
N ASN A 195 -14.44 11.94 -4.55
CA ASN A 195 -13.73 11.31 -3.43
C ASN A 195 -13.71 9.77 -3.50
N ASP A 196 -14.82 9.12 -3.85
CA ASP A 196 -14.84 7.72 -4.23
C ASP A 196 -15.05 7.60 -5.74
N ILE A 197 -14.16 6.90 -6.44
CA ILE A 197 -14.27 6.71 -7.90
C ILE A 197 -15.56 5.99 -8.31
N LYS A 198 -16.23 5.31 -7.38
CA LYS A 198 -17.55 4.71 -7.60
C LYS A 198 -18.63 5.76 -7.87
N ASP A 199 -18.41 6.99 -7.42
CA ASP A 199 -19.32 8.13 -7.60
C ASP A 199 -19.05 8.88 -8.90
N LEU A 200 -18.15 8.37 -9.76
CA LEU A 200 -17.87 8.97 -11.06
C LEU A 200 -19.15 8.93 -11.91
N LYS A 201 -19.49 10.06 -12.55
CA LYS A 201 -20.73 10.16 -13.34
C LYS A 201 -20.72 9.19 -14.53
N GLY A 202 -21.87 8.58 -14.80
CA GLY A 202 -22.09 7.63 -15.89
C GLY A 202 -22.13 6.19 -15.38
N ASP A 203 -22.55 5.27 -16.26
CA ASP A 203 -22.87 3.91 -15.84
C ASP A 203 -21.69 2.93 -15.97
N TYR A 204 -20.60 3.33 -16.63
CA TYR A 204 -19.47 2.44 -16.94
C TYR A 204 -18.82 1.81 -15.71
N ILE A 205 -18.44 2.64 -14.73
CA ILE A 205 -17.78 2.15 -13.50
C ILE A 205 -18.76 1.34 -12.67
N ALA A 206 -20.03 1.73 -12.62
CA ALA A 206 -21.07 0.98 -11.91
C ALA A 206 -21.27 -0.41 -12.52
N GLU A 207 -21.34 -0.50 -13.84
CA GLU A 207 -21.48 -1.76 -14.58
C GLU A 207 -20.26 -2.65 -14.43
N LEU A 208 -19.05 -2.09 -14.57
CA LEU A 208 -17.80 -2.80 -14.30
C LEU A 208 -17.78 -3.42 -12.89
N LEU A 209 -18.16 -2.64 -11.88
CA LEU A 209 -18.19 -3.12 -10.50
C LEU A 209 -19.28 -4.18 -10.28
N ARG A 210 -20.43 -4.07 -10.95
CA ARG A 210 -21.49 -5.08 -10.94
C ARG A 210 -20.96 -6.42 -11.48
N VAL A 211 -20.36 -6.41 -12.66
CA VAL A 211 -19.83 -7.63 -13.30
C VAL A 211 -18.67 -8.23 -12.51
N LEU A 212 -17.71 -7.42 -12.04
CA LEU A 212 -16.61 -7.92 -11.20
C LEU A 212 -17.11 -8.58 -9.91
N LYS A 213 -18.19 -8.06 -9.32
CA LYS A 213 -18.82 -8.65 -8.14
C LYS A 213 -19.51 -9.97 -8.47
N GLU A 214 -20.22 -10.06 -9.60
CA GLU A 214 -20.89 -11.28 -10.04
C GLU A 214 -19.92 -12.39 -10.41
N LYS A 215 -18.80 -12.06 -11.07
CA LYS A 215 -17.77 -13.02 -11.48
C LYS A 215 -16.72 -13.29 -10.39
N LYS A 216 -16.84 -12.72 -9.18
CA LYS A 216 -15.81 -12.78 -8.13
C LYS A 216 -15.32 -14.20 -7.85
N ASP A 217 -16.24 -15.15 -7.72
CA ASP A 217 -15.91 -16.55 -7.40
C ASP A 217 -15.23 -17.26 -8.58
N SER A 218 -15.63 -16.95 -9.81
CA SER A 218 -15.02 -17.48 -11.04
C SER A 218 -13.61 -16.92 -11.28
N ILE A 219 -13.39 -15.64 -10.97
CA ILE A 219 -12.05 -15.01 -11.04
C ILE A 219 -11.13 -15.62 -9.98
N GLY A 220 -11.63 -15.82 -8.75
CA GLY A 220 -10.88 -16.52 -7.70
C GLY A 220 -9.70 -15.74 -7.11
N TYR A 221 -9.58 -14.44 -7.40
CA TYR A 221 -8.58 -13.53 -6.83
C TYR A 221 -8.98 -12.06 -6.88
N ALA A 222 -8.32 -11.21 -6.08
CA ALA A 222 -8.54 -9.77 -6.13
C ALA A 222 -7.91 -9.09 -7.35
N VAL A 223 -8.71 -8.24 -7.97
CA VAL A 223 -8.30 -7.29 -9.00
C VAL A 223 -8.24 -5.90 -8.38
N LYS A 224 -7.07 -5.26 -8.43
CA LYS A 224 -6.92 -3.86 -8.03
C LYS A 224 -7.54 -3.00 -9.12
N LEU A 225 -8.59 -2.25 -8.80
CA LEU A 225 -9.19 -1.29 -9.72
C LEU A 225 -8.61 0.10 -9.52
N SER A 226 -8.37 0.83 -10.62
CA SER A 226 -8.10 2.28 -10.60
C SER A 226 -8.72 2.96 -11.82
N SER A 227 -9.08 4.22 -11.68
CA SER A 227 -9.34 5.08 -12.84
C SER A 227 -8.00 5.64 -13.31
N ALA A 228 -7.82 5.78 -14.61
CA ALA A 228 -6.65 6.38 -15.23
C ALA A 228 -7.10 7.55 -16.11
N SER A 229 -6.39 8.67 -15.99
CA SER A 229 -6.64 9.84 -16.83
C SER A 229 -5.80 9.73 -18.08
N VAL A 230 -6.44 9.49 -19.22
CA VAL A 230 -5.81 9.32 -20.53
C VAL A 230 -6.58 10.08 -21.59
N VAL A 231 -5.91 10.53 -22.65
CA VAL A 231 -6.59 11.10 -23.83
C VAL A 231 -7.07 9.93 -24.70
N THR A 232 -8.38 9.72 -24.77
CA THR A 232 -8.97 8.66 -25.61
C THR A 232 -9.21 9.18 -27.02
N THR A 233 -8.79 8.42 -28.04
CA THR A 233 -8.94 8.77 -29.47
C THR A 233 -10.39 8.70 -29.97
N ALA A 234 -11.31 8.12 -29.19
CA ALA A 234 -12.72 7.93 -29.55
C ALA A 234 -13.58 9.21 -29.46
N THR A 235 -13.00 10.37 -29.17
CA THR A 235 -13.75 11.65 -29.07
C THR A 235 -13.79 12.41 -30.39
N THR A 236 -14.35 11.78 -31.42
CA THR A 236 -14.78 12.47 -32.65
C THR A 236 -16.21 12.09 -33.01
N THR A 237 -17.16 12.29 -32.11
CA THR A 237 -18.58 12.52 -32.41
C THR A 237 -19.34 12.80 -31.11
N THR A 238 -20.46 13.49 -31.23
CA THR A 238 -21.31 14.09 -30.20
C THR A 238 -22.01 13.13 -29.22
N ASP A 239 -21.49 11.92 -29.02
CA ASP A 239 -22.11 10.92 -28.15
C ASP A 239 -21.35 10.78 -26.82
N ILE A 240 -22.13 10.59 -25.77
CA ILE A 240 -21.77 10.84 -24.36
C ILE A 240 -20.44 10.15 -23.99
N PRO A 241 -19.46 10.85 -23.38
CA PRO A 241 -18.18 10.29 -22.91
C PRO A 241 -18.27 9.18 -21.84
N SER A 242 -19.43 8.56 -21.64
CA SER A 242 -19.72 7.68 -20.52
C SER A 242 -19.71 6.18 -20.84
N HIS A 243 -19.71 5.73 -22.09
CA HIS A 243 -19.93 4.30 -22.41
C HIS A 243 -18.73 3.56 -23.01
N ILE A 244 -17.60 4.23 -23.26
CA ILE A 244 -16.40 3.60 -23.82
C ILE A 244 -15.19 3.98 -22.97
N ALA A 245 -14.31 3.01 -22.70
CA ALA A 245 -13.03 3.26 -22.02
C ALA A 245 -11.91 2.37 -22.57
N ASP A 246 -10.68 2.83 -22.40
CA ASP A 246 -9.49 2.00 -22.62
C ASP A 246 -9.13 1.29 -21.31
N TRP A 247 -8.79 0.01 -21.36
CA TRP A 247 -8.37 -0.75 -20.18
C TRP A 247 -6.88 -1.02 -20.25
N TYR A 248 -6.16 -0.73 -19.17
CA TYR A 248 -4.76 -1.10 -19.01
C TYR A 248 -4.69 -2.17 -17.94
N VAL A 249 -4.14 -3.33 -18.26
CA VAL A 249 -4.06 -4.48 -17.37
C VAL A 249 -2.61 -4.78 -17.06
N PHE A 250 -2.27 -4.68 -15.78
CA PHE A 250 -0.95 -4.98 -15.25
C PHE A 250 -1.01 -6.16 -14.27
N PRO A 251 0.05 -6.98 -14.15
CA PRO A 251 1.37 -6.83 -14.74
C PRO A 251 1.45 -7.39 -16.17
N ASP A 252 0.33 -7.85 -16.74
CA ASP A 252 0.25 -8.44 -18.08
C ASP A 252 0.71 -7.47 -19.20
N GLN A 253 0.82 -6.17 -18.90
CA GLN A 253 1.24 -5.10 -19.81
C GLN A 253 0.45 -5.15 -21.12
N ILE A 254 -0.88 -5.16 -21.01
CA ILE A 254 -1.78 -5.08 -22.17
C ILE A 254 -2.68 -3.87 -22.04
N LYS A 255 -2.99 -3.27 -23.19
CA LYS A 255 -4.07 -2.30 -23.33
C LYS A 255 -5.17 -2.87 -24.21
N ILE A 256 -6.40 -2.61 -23.82
CA ILE A 256 -7.60 -3.01 -24.54
C ILE A 256 -8.35 -1.73 -24.85
N ALA A 257 -8.29 -1.32 -26.11
CA ALA A 257 -8.84 -0.05 -26.54
C ALA A 257 -10.33 -0.17 -26.87
N ASN A 258 -11.06 0.90 -26.60
CA ASN A 258 -12.46 1.08 -26.99
C ASN A 258 -13.45 0.04 -26.42
N VAL A 259 -13.26 -0.40 -25.17
CA VAL A 259 -14.21 -1.32 -24.53
C VAL A 259 -15.53 -0.60 -24.26
N ASN A 260 -16.60 -0.98 -24.96
CA ASN A 260 -17.94 -0.46 -24.71
C ASN A 260 -18.54 -1.05 -23.42
N ILE A 261 -19.42 -0.31 -22.76
CA ILE A 261 -20.13 -0.73 -21.54
C ILE A 261 -20.86 -2.08 -21.74
N GLU A 262 -21.43 -2.31 -22.92
CA GLU A 262 -22.14 -3.55 -23.26
C GLU A 262 -21.19 -4.76 -23.38
N GLN A 263 -19.90 -4.51 -23.60
CA GLN A 263 -18.87 -5.54 -23.79
C GLN A 263 -18.12 -5.87 -22.49
N ILE A 264 -18.38 -5.16 -21.39
CA ILE A 264 -17.67 -5.33 -20.11
C ILE A 264 -17.69 -6.79 -19.63
N GLU A 265 -18.84 -7.46 -19.71
CA GLU A 265 -18.95 -8.86 -19.27
C GLU A 265 -18.12 -9.82 -20.12
N GLN A 266 -18.21 -9.70 -21.44
CA GLN A 266 -17.39 -10.49 -22.37
C GLN A 266 -15.90 -10.27 -22.09
N VAL A 267 -15.47 -9.01 -21.97
CA VAL A 267 -14.07 -8.68 -21.71
C VAL A 267 -13.60 -9.25 -20.37
N ILE A 268 -14.42 -9.18 -19.32
CA ILE A 268 -14.07 -9.77 -18.02
C ILE A 268 -14.00 -11.28 -18.06
N GLN A 269 -14.95 -11.91 -18.76
CA GLN A 269 -14.98 -13.36 -18.93
C GLN A 269 -13.70 -13.82 -19.63
N THR A 270 -13.40 -13.23 -20.80
CA THR A 270 -12.20 -13.57 -21.57
C THR A 270 -10.91 -13.29 -20.80
N LEU A 271 -10.80 -12.15 -20.10
CA LEU A 271 -9.56 -11.77 -19.42
C LEU A 271 -9.37 -12.40 -18.04
N PHE A 272 -10.37 -12.40 -17.17
CA PHE A 272 -10.16 -12.70 -15.75
C PHE A 272 -10.66 -14.08 -15.35
N VAL A 273 -11.46 -14.75 -16.22
CA VAL A 273 -12.02 -16.07 -15.95
C VAL A 273 -11.43 -17.13 -16.88
N ASP A 274 -11.45 -16.89 -18.19
CA ASP A 274 -11.02 -17.87 -19.19
C ASP A 274 -9.51 -17.81 -19.47
N ASP A 275 -8.88 -16.68 -19.16
CA ASP A 275 -7.49 -16.43 -19.50
C ASP A 275 -6.52 -17.25 -18.63
N GLU A 276 -5.95 -18.30 -19.22
CA GLU A 276 -4.80 -19.01 -18.65
C GLU A 276 -3.46 -18.32 -18.96
N SER A 277 -3.44 -17.29 -19.81
CA SER A 277 -2.25 -16.54 -20.26
C SER A 277 -1.77 -15.51 -19.25
N ILE A 278 -1.83 -15.85 -17.97
CA ILE A 278 -1.02 -15.17 -16.96
C ILE A 278 0.42 -15.20 -17.47
N ILE A 279 1.03 -14.03 -17.66
CA ILE A 279 2.48 -13.98 -17.80
C ILE A 279 3.03 -14.55 -16.51
N LYS A 280 3.47 -15.80 -16.56
CA LYS A 280 4.22 -16.42 -15.48
C LYS A 280 5.53 -15.65 -15.41
N ILE A 281 5.55 -14.55 -14.64
CA ILE A 281 6.76 -13.81 -14.26
C ILE A 281 7.54 -14.67 -13.26
N LYS A 282 7.93 -15.86 -13.72
CA LYS A 282 8.63 -16.88 -12.94
C LYS A 282 9.99 -17.19 -13.50
N ASP A 283 10.23 -16.91 -14.78
CA ASP A 283 11.57 -17.06 -15.32
C ASP A 283 12.43 -15.89 -14.87
N LYS A 284 12.92 -15.99 -13.64
CA LYS A 284 13.88 -15.04 -13.04
C LYS A 284 15.17 -14.91 -13.86
N THR A 285 15.40 -15.78 -14.86
CA THR A 285 16.54 -15.70 -15.76
C THR A 285 16.28 -14.80 -16.98
N LYS A 286 15.02 -14.46 -17.26
CA LYS A 286 14.63 -13.56 -18.35
C LYS A 286 14.25 -12.18 -17.83
N THR A 287 14.72 -11.14 -18.50
CA THR A 287 14.25 -9.76 -18.35
C THR A 287 12.75 -9.68 -18.63
N ILE A 288 12.06 -8.67 -18.10
CA ILE A 288 10.63 -8.57 -18.38
C ILE A 288 10.36 -8.31 -19.88
N ASP A 289 11.24 -7.57 -20.56
CA ASP A 289 11.16 -7.40 -22.01
C ASP A 289 11.27 -8.74 -22.76
N GLU A 290 12.11 -9.67 -22.31
CA GLU A 290 12.18 -11.02 -22.88
C GLU A 290 10.92 -11.87 -22.61
N GLN A 291 10.24 -11.62 -21.50
CA GLN A 291 8.99 -12.28 -21.17
C GLN A 291 7.79 -11.70 -21.95
N LEU A 292 7.86 -10.41 -22.30
CA LEU A 292 6.80 -9.69 -23.03
C LEU A 292 6.93 -9.74 -24.56
N LYS A 293 8.07 -10.18 -25.10
CA LYS A 293 8.34 -10.27 -26.54
C LYS A 293 7.47 -11.26 -27.32
N ALA A 294 6.73 -12.14 -26.64
CA ALA A 294 5.80 -13.04 -27.31
C ALA A 294 4.47 -12.34 -27.55
N ASP A 295 4.36 -11.61 -28.68
CA ASP A 295 3.10 -11.00 -29.13
C ASP A 295 1.99 -12.03 -29.39
N ASN A 296 2.35 -13.31 -29.52
CA ASN A 296 1.45 -14.40 -29.94
C ASN A 296 0.41 -14.84 -28.91
N ASN A 297 0.43 -14.32 -27.67
CA ASN A 297 -0.51 -14.71 -26.61
C ASN A 297 -1.45 -13.56 -26.18
N LEU A 298 -1.69 -12.56 -27.03
CA LEU A 298 -2.69 -11.54 -26.70
C LEU A 298 -4.11 -12.13 -26.81
N PRO A 299 -5.00 -11.85 -25.84
CA PRO A 299 -6.40 -12.26 -25.94
C PRO A 299 -7.05 -11.62 -27.17
N ALA A 300 -7.79 -12.43 -27.91
CA ALA A 300 -8.60 -11.98 -29.03
C ALA A 300 -10.00 -11.60 -28.54
N PHE A 301 -10.55 -10.52 -29.11
CA PHE A 301 -11.90 -10.06 -28.84
C PHE A 301 -12.63 -9.91 -30.17
N ASP A 302 -13.89 -10.33 -30.19
CA ASP A 302 -14.81 -10.01 -31.28
C ASP A 302 -15.25 -8.53 -31.12
N ASP A 303 -15.52 -7.82 -32.22
CA ASP A 303 -16.15 -6.48 -32.25
C ASP A 303 -15.32 -5.23 -31.86
N ASN A 304 -14.44 -4.77 -32.77
CA ASN A 304 -13.70 -3.49 -32.73
C ASN A 304 -12.84 -3.21 -31.48
N ILE A 305 -12.81 -4.13 -30.51
CA ILE A 305 -11.90 -4.11 -29.38
C ILE A 305 -10.51 -4.49 -29.88
N ARG A 306 -9.55 -3.60 -29.66
CA ARG A 306 -8.14 -3.85 -30.00
C ARG A 306 -7.35 -4.15 -28.74
N CYS A 307 -6.76 -5.33 -28.66
CA CYS A 307 -5.75 -5.65 -27.65
C CYS A 307 -4.35 -5.33 -28.19
N GLU A 308 -3.55 -4.60 -27.42
CA GLU A 308 -2.18 -4.26 -27.77
C GLU A 308 -1.23 -4.51 -26.59
N ARG A 309 -0.02 -4.99 -26.92
CA ARG A 309 1.05 -5.16 -25.94
C ARG A 309 1.62 -3.79 -25.59
N LEU A 310 1.81 -3.56 -24.30
CA LEU A 310 2.54 -2.41 -23.77
C LEU A 310 3.97 -2.84 -23.49
N HIS A 311 4.93 -2.02 -23.95
CA HIS A 311 6.36 -2.26 -23.76
C HIS A 311 6.95 -1.24 -22.77
N GLY A 312 8.17 -1.50 -22.33
CA GLY A 312 8.91 -0.59 -21.47
C GLY A 312 8.42 -0.56 -20.02
N LEU A 313 8.84 0.49 -19.32
CA LEU A 313 8.56 0.76 -17.91
C LEU A 313 7.29 1.60 -17.79
N TRP A 314 6.34 1.16 -16.97
CA TRP A 314 5.10 1.91 -16.70
C TRP A 314 5.05 2.41 -15.27
N LEU A 315 4.97 3.73 -15.12
CA LEU A 315 4.88 4.42 -13.83
C LEU A 315 3.45 4.90 -13.58
N LEU A 316 2.76 4.23 -12.67
CA LEU A 316 1.40 4.60 -12.29
C LEU A 316 1.45 5.50 -11.05
N VAL A 317 1.08 6.77 -11.23
CA VAL A 317 1.22 7.81 -10.21
C VAL A 317 -0.15 8.23 -9.69
N CYS A 318 -0.35 8.08 -8.38
CA CYS A 318 -1.59 8.50 -7.72
C CYS A 318 -1.74 10.02 -7.72
N CYS A 319 -2.77 10.54 -8.40
CA CYS A 319 -3.07 11.98 -8.48
C CYS A 319 -4.44 12.35 -7.88
N HIS A 320 -5.01 11.48 -7.04
CA HIS A 320 -6.39 11.59 -6.60
C HIS A 320 -6.61 12.62 -5.47
N TYR A 321 -6.85 13.88 -5.82
CA TYR A 321 -6.96 15.00 -4.86
C TYR A 321 -8.12 14.88 -3.88
N GLN A 322 -9.34 14.57 -4.37
CA GLN A 322 -10.54 14.53 -3.51
C GLN A 322 -10.46 13.42 -2.47
N ARG A 323 -9.82 12.29 -2.81
CA ARG A 323 -9.57 11.18 -1.87
C ARG A 323 -8.42 11.46 -0.92
N ASP A 324 -7.31 12.00 -1.45
CA ASP A 324 -6.15 12.39 -0.66
C ASP A 324 -5.50 13.64 -1.27
N ARG A 325 -5.70 14.78 -0.59
CA ARG A 325 -5.15 16.08 -0.99
C ARG A 325 -3.65 16.03 -1.32
N ARG A 326 -2.88 15.22 -0.58
CA ARG A 326 -1.42 15.14 -0.77
C ARG A 326 -1.09 14.39 -2.05
N CYS A 327 -1.85 13.35 -2.41
CA CYS A 327 -1.72 12.68 -3.70
C CYS A 327 -2.02 13.65 -4.84
N GLY A 328 -3.07 14.47 -4.70
CA GLY A 328 -3.41 15.48 -5.70
C GLY A 328 -2.43 16.65 -5.81
N VAL A 329 -1.54 16.87 -4.82
CA VAL A 329 -0.49 17.90 -4.88
C VAL A 329 0.84 17.31 -5.34
N ILE A 330 1.31 16.25 -4.68
CA ILE A 330 2.63 15.65 -4.95
C ILE A 330 2.63 14.79 -6.21
N GLY A 331 1.52 14.09 -6.50
CA GLY A 331 1.38 13.23 -7.67
C GLY A 331 1.65 13.95 -9.00
N PRO A 332 0.99 15.09 -9.28
CA PRO A 332 1.29 15.90 -10.46
C PRO A 332 2.76 16.33 -10.55
N MET A 333 3.37 16.76 -9.44
CA MET A 333 4.79 17.15 -9.43
C MET A 333 5.71 15.98 -9.79
N ILE A 334 5.40 14.76 -9.32
CA ILE A 334 6.13 13.55 -9.70
C ILE A 334 5.98 13.29 -11.20
N VAL A 335 4.77 13.44 -11.75
CA VAL A 335 4.54 13.26 -13.20
C VAL A 335 5.31 14.28 -14.04
N ASP A 336 5.30 15.55 -13.63
CA ASP A 336 6.05 16.60 -14.32
C ASP A 336 7.56 16.31 -14.30
N GLU A 337 8.09 15.82 -13.18
CA GLU A 337 9.50 15.41 -13.08
C GLU A 337 9.81 14.14 -13.89
N ILE A 338 8.88 13.18 -13.97
CA ILE A 338 9.02 12.01 -14.87
C ILE A 338 9.13 12.49 -16.31
N GLU A 339 8.20 13.33 -16.78
CA GLU A 339 8.21 13.81 -18.16
C GLU A 339 9.50 14.58 -18.47
N LYS A 340 9.91 15.48 -17.57
CA LYS A 340 11.16 16.23 -17.71
C LYS A 340 12.36 15.29 -17.80
N TYR A 341 12.55 14.40 -16.82
CA TYR A 341 13.71 13.53 -16.75
C TYR A 341 13.79 12.59 -17.96
N VAL A 342 12.67 11.96 -18.33
CA VAL A 342 12.59 11.04 -19.47
C VAL A 342 12.98 11.73 -20.79
N ARG A 343 12.62 13.00 -20.97
CA ARG A 343 13.06 13.79 -22.15
C ARG A 343 14.53 14.17 -22.07
N GLU A 344 15.04 14.54 -20.89
CA GLU A 344 16.44 14.90 -20.68
C GLU A 344 17.40 13.74 -20.98
N VAL A 345 17.01 12.50 -20.67
CA VAL A 345 17.84 11.29 -20.87
C VAL A 345 17.41 10.43 -22.07
N ASP A 346 16.56 10.94 -22.94
CA ASP A 346 16.10 10.28 -24.18
C ASP A 346 15.49 8.87 -23.96
N LEU A 347 14.59 8.76 -22.99
CA LEU A 347 13.88 7.52 -22.62
C LEU A 347 12.40 7.54 -22.99
N ILE A 348 11.95 8.47 -23.84
CA ILE A 348 10.52 8.71 -24.13
C ILE A 348 9.79 7.49 -24.72
N ASP A 349 10.52 6.65 -25.47
CA ASP A 349 9.99 5.42 -26.06
C ASP A 349 10.10 4.20 -25.13
N LYS A 350 10.68 4.37 -23.94
CA LYS A 350 10.95 3.28 -22.97
C LYS A 350 10.24 3.44 -21.64
N VAL A 351 9.86 4.67 -21.28
CA VAL A 351 9.23 4.99 -20.00
C VAL A 351 7.89 5.68 -20.26
N HIS A 352 6.83 5.07 -19.79
CA HIS A 352 5.46 5.54 -19.89
C HIS A 352 4.87 5.76 -18.50
N TRP A 353 3.84 6.58 -18.40
CA TRP A 353 3.20 6.87 -17.12
C TRP A 353 1.70 7.08 -17.25
N LEU A 354 0.99 6.80 -16.15
CA LEU A 354 -0.45 7.05 -16.02
C LEU A 354 -0.72 7.82 -14.73
N LYS A 355 -1.54 8.86 -14.82
CA LYS A 355 -2.17 9.46 -13.65
C LYS A 355 -3.33 8.55 -13.24
N ILE A 356 -3.25 7.95 -12.05
CA ILE A 356 -4.26 7.02 -11.57
C ILE A 356 -4.97 7.49 -10.31
N SER A 357 -6.14 6.92 -10.05
CA SER A 357 -6.91 7.11 -8.83
C SER A 357 -6.20 6.49 -7.61
N HIS A 358 -6.80 6.66 -6.43
CA HIS A 358 -6.08 6.48 -5.17
C HIS A 358 -5.51 5.06 -4.96
N VAL A 359 -4.19 5.00 -4.78
CA VAL A 359 -3.46 3.79 -4.38
C VAL A 359 -2.63 4.06 -3.13
N GLY A 360 -2.61 3.10 -2.20
CA GLY A 360 -1.91 3.17 -0.91
C GLY A 360 -2.74 3.75 0.23
N GLY A 361 -2.40 3.39 1.47
CA GLY A 361 -3.03 3.91 2.70
C GLY A 361 -2.15 4.88 3.48
N HIS A 362 -1.03 5.32 2.90
CA HIS A 362 -0.03 6.08 3.63
C HIS A 362 -0.35 7.58 3.65
N LYS A 363 -0.43 8.15 4.85
CA LYS A 363 -0.72 9.56 5.15
C LYS A 363 0.34 10.55 4.61
N PHE A 364 1.41 10.08 3.96
CA PHE A 364 2.55 10.87 3.51
C PHE A 364 2.86 10.48 2.05
N ALA A 365 2.36 11.26 1.08
CA ALA A 365 2.34 11.01 -0.37
C ALA A 365 3.67 11.46 -1.05
N GLY A 366 4.07 11.05 -2.28
CA GLY A 366 3.34 10.38 -3.36
C GLY A 366 3.49 8.86 -3.45
N ASN A 367 2.56 8.23 -4.17
CA ASN A 367 2.52 6.79 -4.39
C ASN A 367 2.73 6.50 -5.88
N VAL A 368 3.71 5.63 -6.17
CA VAL A 368 4.07 5.21 -7.53
C VAL A 368 4.10 3.69 -7.56
N ILE A 369 3.38 3.12 -8.52
CA ILE A 369 3.47 1.69 -8.83
C ILE A 369 4.32 1.55 -10.09
N VAL A 370 5.33 0.70 -10.02
CA VAL A 370 6.24 0.43 -11.13
C VAL A 370 5.87 -0.90 -11.74
N TYR A 371 5.47 -0.89 -13.00
CA TYR A 371 5.27 -2.07 -13.83
C TYR A 371 6.38 -2.17 -14.86
N PRO A 372 6.79 -3.40 -15.21
CA PRO A 372 6.06 -4.65 -15.01
C PRO A 372 6.35 -5.39 -13.70
N SER A 373 7.33 -4.94 -12.90
CA SER A 373 7.60 -5.61 -11.63
C SER A 373 6.33 -5.69 -10.79
N GLY A 374 5.52 -4.63 -10.74
CA GLY A 374 4.38 -4.53 -9.84
C GLY A 374 4.82 -4.09 -8.45
N THR A 375 5.92 -3.34 -8.36
CA THR A 375 6.47 -2.82 -7.10
C THR A 375 5.77 -1.53 -6.70
N TRP A 376 5.36 -1.43 -5.44
CA TRP A 376 4.64 -0.27 -4.92
C TRP A 376 5.58 0.56 -4.06
N TYR A 377 5.71 1.83 -4.39
CA TYR A 377 6.45 2.81 -3.63
C TYR A 377 5.50 3.87 -3.05
N GLY A 378 5.76 4.25 -1.79
CA GLY A 378 5.10 5.37 -1.12
C GLY A 378 6.12 6.39 -0.64
N ARG A 379 5.65 7.60 -0.30
CA ARG A 379 6.50 8.76 0.05
C ARG A 379 7.48 9.15 -1.06
N VAL A 380 7.16 8.85 -2.31
CA VAL A 380 7.95 9.29 -3.45
C VAL A 380 7.86 10.81 -3.55
N LEU A 381 8.99 11.42 -3.91
CA LEU A 381 9.17 12.86 -4.10
C LEU A 381 9.87 13.03 -5.45
N THR A 382 9.87 14.24 -6.00
CA THR A 382 10.49 14.55 -7.30
C THR A 382 11.97 14.16 -7.34
N CYS A 383 12.73 14.40 -6.26
CA CYS A 383 14.14 14.02 -6.18
C CYS A 383 14.40 12.50 -6.27
N HIS A 384 13.39 11.66 -6.03
CA HIS A 384 13.52 10.21 -6.17
C HIS A 384 13.29 9.73 -7.61
N VAL A 385 12.69 10.54 -8.48
CA VAL A 385 12.30 10.14 -9.84
C VAL A 385 13.48 9.66 -10.69
N PRO A 386 14.63 10.37 -10.77
CA PRO A 386 15.77 9.90 -11.55
C PRO A 386 16.26 8.52 -11.11
N VAL A 387 16.50 8.37 -9.81
CA VAL A 387 16.98 7.10 -9.22
C VAL A 387 15.96 5.98 -9.43
N LEU A 388 14.66 6.30 -9.34
CA LEU A 388 13.59 5.34 -9.57
C LEU A 388 13.57 4.86 -11.03
N ILE A 389 13.66 5.75 -12.01
CA ILE A 389 13.69 5.36 -13.42
C ILE A 389 14.96 4.57 -13.74
N ASP A 390 16.13 5.09 -13.35
CA ASP A 390 17.42 4.49 -13.64
C ASP A 390 17.55 3.09 -13.02
N ALA A 391 17.06 2.89 -11.79
CA ALA A 391 17.10 1.61 -11.11
C ALA A 391 16.42 0.49 -11.90
N TYR A 392 15.33 0.81 -12.60
CA TYR A 392 14.57 -0.15 -13.37
C TYR A 392 15.09 -0.29 -14.81
N ILE A 393 15.42 0.83 -15.46
CA ILE A 393 15.95 0.83 -16.83
C ILE A 393 17.31 0.11 -16.92
N SER A 394 18.19 0.33 -15.93
CA SER A 394 19.49 -0.34 -15.88
C SER A 394 19.46 -1.70 -15.17
N SER A 395 18.31 -2.10 -14.62
CA SER A 395 18.19 -3.27 -13.73
C SER A 395 19.21 -3.25 -12.57
N SER A 396 19.58 -2.06 -12.08
CA SER A 396 20.60 -1.89 -11.04
C SER A 396 20.05 -2.19 -9.64
N GLU A 397 20.53 -3.28 -9.04
CA GLU A 397 20.22 -3.62 -7.65
C GLU A 397 20.79 -2.61 -6.64
N ASP A 398 21.91 -1.96 -6.96
CA ASP A 398 22.47 -0.87 -6.13
C ASP A 398 21.47 0.29 -6.04
N LEU A 399 20.93 0.73 -7.18
CA LEU A 399 19.94 1.81 -7.19
C LEU A 399 18.62 1.39 -6.56
N LYS A 400 18.14 0.15 -6.78
CA LYS A 400 16.95 -0.38 -6.08
C LYS A 400 17.12 -0.41 -4.57
N SER A 401 18.33 -0.70 -4.07
CA SER A 401 18.61 -0.70 -2.64
C SER A 401 18.37 0.68 -1.99
N LYS A 402 18.64 1.77 -2.72
CA LYS A 402 18.39 3.15 -2.30
C LYS A 402 16.90 3.49 -2.20
N LEU A 403 16.05 2.76 -2.93
CA LEU A 403 14.59 2.91 -2.92
C LEU A 403 13.90 2.08 -1.83
N LYS A 404 14.63 1.22 -1.10
CA LYS A 404 14.07 0.37 -0.04
C LYS A 404 13.24 1.12 1.02
N PRO A 405 13.61 2.33 1.47
CA PRO A 405 12.78 3.10 2.42
C PRO A 405 11.40 3.50 1.86
N LEU A 406 11.28 3.56 0.53
CA LEU A 406 10.05 3.91 -0.18
C LEU A 406 9.16 2.68 -0.45
N TYR A 407 9.69 1.46 -0.34
CA TYR A 407 8.97 0.23 -0.67
C TYR A 407 7.75 0.02 0.23
N ARG A 408 6.59 -0.31 -0.36
CA ARG A 408 5.32 -0.53 0.34
C ARG A 408 4.65 -1.86 0.03
N GLY A 409 5.22 -2.63 -0.88
CA GLY A 409 4.68 -3.93 -1.25
C GLY A 409 4.86 -4.20 -2.73
N HIS A 410 4.24 -5.29 -3.14
CA HIS A 410 4.34 -5.78 -4.50
C HIS A 410 3.05 -6.51 -4.86
N LEU A 411 2.64 -6.42 -6.12
CA LEU A 411 1.56 -7.23 -6.67
C LEU A 411 1.93 -8.72 -6.61
N ASP A 412 1.01 -9.62 -6.30
CA ASP A 412 1.38 -11.03 -6.23
C ASP A 412 1.56 -11.64 -7.62
N THR A 413 2.82 -11.89 -7.98
CA THR A 413 3.22 -12.53 -9.22
C THR A 413 3.57 -14.02 -9.03
N THR A 414 3.37 -14.58 -7.83
CA THR A 414 3.73 -15.96 -7.51
C THR A 414 2.59 -16.95 -7.83
N TRP A 415 2.63 -17.54 -9.03
CA TRP A 415 1.77 -18.66 -9.45
C TRP A 415 2.56 -19.86 -9.93
#